data_AF-A0A9Q9LZD1-F1
#
_entry.id   AF-A0A9Q9LZD1-F1
#
_cell.length_a   1.000
_cell.length_b   1.000
_cell.length_c   1.000
_cell.angle_alpha   90.00
_cell.angle_beta   90.00
_cell.angle_gamma   90.00
#
_symmetry.space_group_name_H-M   'P 1'
#
loop_
_entity.id
_entity.type
_entity.pdbx_description
1 polymer ?
#
loop_
_entity_poly.entity_id
_entity_poly.type
_entity_poly.pdbx_seq_one_letter_code
_entity_poly.pdbx_strand_id
1 'polypeptide(L)'
;MPDQAFESDAVLKLLKKSKASGNELPFAFGLAGKPENCGLMIDLRKPGKVLRGDMKKMPGIKKTCFGTLRVEENEVFLQPEKPVKGIIKQLKKRFKAEGMVKFKPVLVGPDGSIIDEDSLPDDDAEAVEASAPPQADDGAAAALKQRIAAAAGAVKALGNPELAGKLAPEIKASAKLLGQGDHDGCAARLDRLEAALAKLQAQPKPAPAQSEQAAKLSKLLAAQAARIKTLPPEQAAPLAEQARAIAASLKAGALPAAAEGLKALIKALDAPAEAAAPQADPMEIWQAAKEDVDRGVSSLQDALRAQNHPVLAQIADAGLAGVTEGNQTALMKALFEMKSATGDARKAAAQALLAQIAAYLKFLKDDPVIGMVEDNPFGVSVPVKAPLTSALRQMADIAKAA
;
A
#
# COMPACT_ATOMS: atom_id res chain seq x y z
N MET A 1 -0.86 39.01 -21.64
CA MET A 1 -0.88 37.53 -21.67
C MET A 1 -2.13 37.10 -20.91
N PRO A 2 -2.98 36.23 -21.48
CA PRO A 2 -4.30 35.95 -20.92
C PRO A 2 -4.19 35.22 -19.57
N ASP A 3 -5.10 35.60 -18.69
CA ASP A 3 -5.18 35.31 -17.26
C ASP A 3 -5.53 33.81 -17.02
N GLN A 4 -4.55 32.92 -17.18
CA GLN A 4 -4.70 31.46 -16.96
C GLN A 4 -5.14 31.09 -15.53
N ALA A 5 -5.15 32.06 -14.61
CA ALA A 5 -5.58 31.87 -13.24
C ALA A 5 -7.08 31.60 -13.11
N PHE A 6 -7.89 32.07 -14.05
CA PHE A 6 -9.35 31.95 -14.00
C PHE A 6 -9.95 31.96 -15.41
N GLU A 7 -9.93 30.80 -16.09
CA GLU A 7 -10.63 30.65 -17.37
C GLU A 7 -12.13 30.41 -17.14
N SER A 8 -12.92 31.48 -17.16
CA SER A 8 -14.35 31.46 -16.80
C SER A 8 -15.16 30.44 -17.60
N ASP A 9 -14.93 30.31 -18.91
CA ASP A 9 -15.59 29.29 -19.75
C ASP A 9 -15.21 27.85 -19.40
N ALA A 10 -13.95 27.60 -19.06
CA ALA A 10 -13.45 26.28 -18.67
C ALA A 10 -13.98 25.88 -17.29
N VAL A 11 -13.91 26.81 -16.33
CA VAL A 11 -14.48 26.66 -14.98
C VAL A 11 -15.98 26.39 -15.07
N LEU A 12 -16.72 27.15 -15.88
CA LEU A 12 -18.16 26.97 -16.06
C LEU A 12 -18.51 25.59 -16.63
N LYS A 13 -17.75 25.11 -17.63
CA LYS A 13 -17.92 23.76 -18.20
C LYS A 13 -17.68 22.68 -17.15
N LEU A 14 -16.65 22.83 -16.32
CA LEU A 14 -16.31 21.86 -15.27
C LEU A 14 -17.32 21.87 -14.11
N LEU A 15 -17.83 23.03 -13.70
CA LEU A 15 -18.90 23.14 -12.71
C LEU A 15 -20.20 22.48 -13.21
N LYS A 16 -20.59 22.71 -14.47
CA LYS A 16 -21.73 22.02 -15.09
C LYS A 16 -21.51 20.51 -15.16
N LYS A 17 -20.28 20.07 -15.45
CA LYS A 17 -19.93 18.65 -15.52
C LYS A 17 -20.00 17.99 -14.14
N SER A 18 -19.47 18.63 -13.09
CA SER A 18 -19.61 18.15 -11.70
C SER A 18 -21.08 18.05 -11.30
N LYS A 19 -21.90 19.05 -11.63
CA LYS A 19 -23.35 19.01 -11.40
C LYS A 19 -24.04 17.86 -12.12
N ALA A 20 -23.69 17.60 -13.38
CA ALA A 20 -24.32 16.56 -14.19
C ALA A 20 -23.88 15.14 -13.79
N SER A 21 -22.63 14.97 -13.34
CA SER A 21 -22.10 13.66 -12.99
C SER A 21 -22.18 13.33 -11.50
N GLY A 22 -22.48 14.31 -10.64
CA GLY A 22 -22.43 14.15 -9.18
C GLY A 22 -21.03 13.87 -8.64
N ASN A 23 -19.98 14.05 -9.45
CA ASN A 23 -18.61 13.68 -9.08
C ASN A 23 -17.88 14.87 -8.47
N GLU A 24 -17.06 14.56 -7.47
CA GLU A 24 -16.11 15.50 -6.88
C GLU A 24 -14.96 15.76 -7.86
N LEU A 25 -14.61 17.02 -8.03
CA LEU A 25 -13.49 17.45 -8.86
C LEU A 25 -12.38 18.03 -7.98
N PRO A 26 -11.11 17.71 -8.25
CA PRO A 26 -10.01 18.38 -7.58
C PRO A 26 -9.95 19.85 -8.00
N PHE A 27 -9.77 20.75 -7.02
CA PHE A 27 -9.59 22.17 -7.25
C PHE A 27 -8.33 22.71 -6.55
N ALA A 28 -7.82 23.83 -7.05
CA ALA A 28 -6.92 24.71 -6.33
C ALA A 28 -7.41 26.15 -6.45
N PHE A 29 -7.30 26.89 -5.35
CA PHE A 29 -7.64 28.30 -5.29
C PHE A 29 -6.44 29.12 -4.80
N GLY A 30 -6.20 30.24 -5.45
CA GLY A 30 -5.18 31.21 -5.09
C GLY A 30 -5.81 32.53 -4.70
N LEU A 31 -5.55 32.97 -3.47
CA LEU A 31 -5.95 34.25 -2.93
C LEU A 31 -4.88 35.31 -3.23
N ALA A 32 -5.28 36.39 -3.89
CA ALA A 32 -4.45 37.56 -4.16
C ALA A 32 -4.98 38.79 -3.42
N GLY A 33 -4.19 39.88 -3.41
CA GLY A 33 -4.59 41.15 -2.79
C GLY A 33 -5.79 41.83 -3.47
N LYS A 34 -6.03 41.54 -4.76
CA LYS A 34 -7.19 42.02 -5.51
C LYS A 34 -8.04 40.83 -5.98
N PRO A 35 -9.39 40.95 -6.00
CA PRO A 35 -10.28 39.89 -6.51
C PRO A 35 -9.94 39.45 -7.94
N GLU A 36 -9.54 40.41 -8.78
CA GLU A 36 -9.12 40.25 -10.18
C GLU A 36 -7.80 39.48 -10.36
N ASN A 37 -7.06 39.24 -9.27
CA ASN A 37 -5.82 38.47 -9.31
C ASN A 37 -6.00 37.12 -8.59
N CYS A 38 -7.18 36.84 -8.06
CA CYS A 38 -7.51 35.54 -7.50
C CYS A 38 -7.74 34.54 -8.64
N GLY A 39 -7.25 33.33 -8.45
CA GLY A 39 -7.35 32.25 -9.42
C GLY A 39 -8.09 31.02 -8.87
N LEU A 40 -8.86 30.36 -9.74
CA LEU A 40 -9.48 29.07 -9.49
C LEU A 40 -9.14 28.13 -10.65
N MET A 41 -8.46 27.03 -10.31
CA MET A 41 -8.16 25.96 -11.25
C MET A 41 -8.89 24.70 -10.84
N ILE A 42 -9.59 24.09 -11.80
CA ILE A 42 -10.30 22.82 -11.65
C ILE A 42 -9.81 21.91 -12.78
N ASP A 43 -9.56 20.65 -12.50
CA ASP A 43 -9.13 19.67 -13.51
C ASP A 43 -9.83 18.32 -13.28
N LEU A 44 -9.94 17.50 -14.32
CA LEU A 44 -10.58 16.17 -14.25
C LEU A 44 -9.60 15.04 -13.90
N ARG A 45 -8.30 15.27 -14.10
CA ARG A 45 -7.25 14.24 -14.03
C ARG A 45 -6.10 14.66 -13.13
N LYS A 46 -5.81 15.96 -13.02
CA LYS A 46 -4.73 16.46 -12.17
C LYS A 46 -5.17 16.56 -10.71
N PRO A 47 -4.39 16.03 -9.75
CA PRO A 47 -4.71 16.15 -8.34
C PRO A 47 -4.55 17.61 -7.87
N GLY A 48 -5.35 18.02 -6.88
CA GLY A 48 -5.36 19.40 -6.36
C GLY A 48 -4.00 19.91 -5.87
N LYS A 49 -3.12 19.01 -5.42
CA LYS A 49 -1.73 19.32 -5.03
C LYS A 49 -0.88 19.84 -6.20
N VAL A 50 -1.06 19.28 -7.40
CA VAL A 50 -0.35 19.72 -8.62
C VAL A 50 -0.92 21.06 -9.07
N LEU A 51 -2.24 21.21 -9.07
CA LEU A 51 -2.92 22.48 -9.37
C LEU A 51 -2.47 23.61 -8.44
N ARG A 52 -2.27 23.33 -7.15
CA ARG A 52 -1.70 24.28 -6.19
C ARG A 52 -0.27 24.69 -6.56
N GLY A 53 0.54 23.73 -7.02
CA GLY A 53 1.91 23.98 -7.46
C GLY A 53 1.96 24.96 -8.62
N ASP A 54 1.04 24.83 -9.57
CA ASP A 54 0.93 25.75 -10.71
C ASP A 54 0.34 27.10 -10.29
N MET A 55 -0.65 27.10 -9.38
CA MET A 55 -1.21 28.32 -8.77
C MET A 55 -0.13 29.15 -8.05
N LYS A 56 0.79 28.50 -7.32
CA LYS A 56 1.88 29.21 -6.61
C LYS A 56 2.89 29.90 -7.53
N LYS A 57 3.00 29.48 -8.78
CA LYS A 57 3.94 30.08 -9.75
C LYS A 57 3.38 31.38 -10.35
N MET A 58 2.11 31.69 -10.11
CA MET A 58 1.48 32.89 -10.67
C MET A 58 1.79 34.14 -9.82
N PRO A 59 2.13 35.26 -10.48
CA PRO A 59 2.44 36.50 -9.78
C PRO A 59 1.19 37.08 -9.11
N GLY A 60 1.32 37.50 -7.84
CA GLY A 60 0.25 38.18 -7.09
C GLY A 60 -0.56 37.29 -6.14
N ILE A 61 -0.38 35.97 -6.17
CA ILE A 61 -1.07 35.03 -5.27
C ILE A 61 -0.30 34.92 -3.95
N LYS A 62 -0.92 35.35 -2.86
CA LYS A 62 -0.33 35.36 -1.50
C LYS A 62 -0.60 34.09 -0.72
N LYS A 63 -1.84 33.56 -0.81
CA LYS A 63 -2.26 32.34 -0.09
C LYS A 63 -2.87 31.35 -1.07
N THR A 64 -2.65 30.05 -0.87
CA THR A 64 -3.19 29.00 -1.75
C THR A 64 -3.75 27.84 -0.94
N CYS A 65 -4.90 27.34 -1.38
CA CYS A 65 -5.52 26.12 -0.87
C CYS A 65 -5.89 25.19 -2.02
N PHE A 66 -6.12 23.92 -1.70
CA PHE A 66 -6.56 22.91 -2.64
C PHE A 66 -7.42 21.89 -1.90
N GLY A 67 -8.22 21.14 -2.66
CA GLY A 67 -9.12 20.14 -2.11
C GLY A 67 -10.04 19.60 -3.18
N THR A 68 -11.22 19.16 -2.75
CA THR A 68 -12.29 18.67 -3.63
C THR A 68 -13.43 19.66 -3.70
N LEU A 69 -14.07 19.70 -4.85
CA LEU A 69 -15.16 20.57 -5.23
C LEU A 69 -16.30 19.67 -5.66
N ARG A 70 -17.51 19.91 -5.17
CA ARG A 70 -18.73 19.29 -5.67
C ARG A 70 -19.80 20.35 -5.92
N VAL A 71 -20.66 20.11 -6.90
CA VAL A 71 -21.75 21.03 -7.24
C VAL A 71 -23.07 20.30 -7.09
N GLU A 72 -23.91 20.76 -6.17
CA GLU A 72 -25.28 20.27 -6.02
C GLU A 72 -26.24 21.43 -6.30
N GLU A 73 -27.21 21.21 -7.19
CA GLU A 73 -28.11 22.24 -7.70
C GLU A 73 -27.39 23.50 -8.20
N ASN A 74 -27.22 24.49 -7.34
CA ASN A 74 -26.61 25.79 -7.61
C ASN A 74 -25.55 26.16 -6.55
N GLU A 75 -25.27 25.26 -5.61
CA GLU A 75 -24.27 25.44 -4.57
C GLU A 75 -22.97 24.71 -4.95
N VAL A 76 -21.86 25.39 -4.72
CA VAL A 76 -20.52 24.94 -5.05
C VAL A 76 -19.81 24.66 -3.74
N PHE A 77 -19.87 23.42 -3.29
CA PHE A 77 -19.24 22.98 -2.05
C PHE A 77 -17.75 22.77 -2.28
N LEU A 78 -16.94 23.50 -1.51
CA LEU A 78 -15.50 23.46 -1.53
C LEU A 78 -15.02 22.82 -0.23
N GLN A 79 -14.31 21.70 -0.34
CA GLN A 79 -13.72 20.99 0.79
C GLN A 79 -12.20 21.10 0.72
N PRO A 80 -11.62 22.24 1.14
CA PRO A 80 -10.17 22.43 1.17
C PRO A 80 -9.55 21.62 2.31
N GLU A 81 -8.39 21.00 2.07
CA GLU A 81 -7.61 20.34 3.15
C GLU A 81 -7.17 21.35 4.23
N LYS A 82 -6.92 22.59 3.81
CA LYS A 82 -6.58 23.73 4.66
C LYS A 82 -7.34 24.96 4.17
N PRO A 83 -8.49 25.33 4.78
CA PRO A 83 -9.25 26.49 4.37
C PRO A 83 -8.46 27.79 4.60
N VAL A 84 -8.67 28.77 3.72
CA VAL A 84 -8.04 30.10 3.81
C VAL A 84 -9.14 31.14 3.95
N LYS A 85 -9.01 32.04 4.92
CA LYS A 85 -9.95 33.13 5.13
C LYS A 85 -10.02 34.04 3.90
N GLY A 86 -11.22 34.36 3.45
CA GLY A 86 -11.48 35.20 2.27
C GLY A 86 -11.72 34.44 0.96
N ILE A 87 -11.59 33.10 0.93
CA ILE A 87 -11.90 32.28 -0.25
C ILE A 87 -13.34 32.45 -0.73
N ILE A 88 -14.35 32.34 0.14
CA ILE A 88 -15.76 32.38 -0.27
C ILE A 88 -16.13 33.80 -0.70
N LYS A 89 -15.73 34.81 0.07
CA LYS A 89 -15.92 36.22 -0.27
C LYS A 89 -15.28 36.59 -1.62
N GLN A 90 -14.05 36.16 -1.88
CA GLN A 90 -13.36 36.48 -3.14
C GLN A 90 -13.91 35.67 -4.31
N LEU A 91 -14.26 34.41 -4.09
CA LEU A 91 -14.84 33.57 -5.13
C LEU A 91 -16.24 34.05 -5.52
N LYS A 92 -17.07 34.50 -4.58
CA LYS A 92 -18.36 35.16 -4.86
C LYS A 92 -18.17 36.44 -5.70
N LYS A 93 -17.18 37.27 -5.35
CA LYS A 93 -16.86 38.48 -6.12
C LYS A 93 -16.41 38.14 -7.54
N ARG A 94 -15.56 37.11 -7.71
CA ARG A 94 -15.14 36.62 -9.03
C ARG A 94 -16.28 36.04 -9.85
N PHE A 95 -17.11 35.19 -9.25
CA PHE A 95 -18.29 34.63 -9.92
C PHE A 95 -19.27 35.73 -10.34
N LYS A 96 -19.38 36.82 -9.56
CA LYS A 96 -20.18 37.98 -9.96
C LYS A 96 -19.56 38.75 -11.14
N ALA A 97 -18.25 38.98 -11.11
CA ALA A 97 -17.52 39.68 -12.18
C ALA A 97 -17.58 38.92 -13.52
N GLU A 98 -17.54 37.59 -13.47
CA GLU A 98 -17.47 36.69 -14.64
C GLU A 98 -18.86 36.15 -15.06
N GLY A 99 -19.96 36.71 -14.54
CA GLY A 99 -21.33 36.33 -14.93
C GLY A 99 -21.84 34.98 -14.42
N MET A 100 -21.15 34.35 -13.47
CA MET A 100 -21.48 33.05 -12.85
C MET A 100 -22.30 33.17 -11.56
N VAL A 101 -23.15 34.19 -11.45
CA VAL A 101 -23.91 34.56 -10.23
C VAL A 101 -24.82 33.44 -9.69
N LYS A 102 -25.22 32.50 -10.56
CA LYS A 102 -26.05 31.36 -10.20
C LYS A 102 -25.34 30.34 -9.30
N PHE A 103 -24.01 30.32 -9.28
CA PHE A 103 -23.24 29.41 -8.45
C PHE A 103 -22.88 30.07 -7.12
N LYS A 104 -23.28 29.45 -6.00
CA LYS A 104 -23.00 29.95 -4.65
C LYS A 104 -21.90 29.10 -4.01
N PRO A 105 -20.68 29.60 -3.83
CA PRO A 105 -19.65 28.84 -3.15
C PRO A 105 -19.93 28.74 -1.65
N VAL A 106 -19.75 27.53 -1.11
CA VAL A 106 -19.95 27.14 0.29
C VAL A 106 -18.72 26.36 0.74
N LEU A 107 -18.20 26.66 1.94
CA LEU A 107 -17.05 25.94 2.49
C LEU A 107 -17.54 24.77 3.35
N VAL A 108 -16.99 23.59 3.11
CA VAL A 108 -17.34 22.37 3.83
C VAL A 108 -16.08 21.83 4.51
N GLY A 109 -16.23 21.41 5.77
CA GLY A 109 -15.18 20.78 6.55
C GLY A 109 -14.92 19.31 6.14
N PRO A 110 -13.85 18.70 6.67
CA PRO A 110 -13.55 17.28 6.45
C PRO A 110 -14.65 16.32 6.92
N ASP A 111 -15.55 16.80 7.78
CA ASP A 111 -16.69 16.15 8.42
C ASP A 111 -18.04 16.44 7.73
N GLY A 112 -18.06 17.22 6.64
CA GLY A 112 -19.30 17.59 5.93
C GLY A 112 -20.04 18.78 6.52
N SER A 113 -19.56 19.35 7.63
CA SER A 113 -20.11 20.54 8.26
C SER A 113 -19.84 21.80 7.41
N ILE A 114 -20.82 22.68 7.28
CA ILE A 114 -20.63 23.99 6.65
C ILE A 114 -19.75 24.83 7.60
N ILE A 115 -18.59 25.25 7.11
CA ILE A 115 -17.68 26.11 7.87
C ILE A 115 -18.04 27.56 7.58
N ASP A 116 -18.32 28.32 8.64
CA ASP A 116 -18.41 29.77 8.53
C ASP A 116 -17.01 30.37 8.32
N GLU A 117 -16.85 31.10 7.21
CA GLU A 117 -15.59 31.71 6.81
C GLU A 117 -15.09 32.73 7.85
N ASP A 118 -16.00 33.39 8.57
CA ASP A 118 -15.65 34.39 9.61
C ASP A 118 -15.10 33.75 10.90
N SER A 119 -15.31 32.44 11.08
CA SER A 119 -14.76 31.65 12.19
C SER A 119 -13.32 31.16 11.92
N LEU A 120 -12.81 31.35 10.69
CA LEU A 120 -11.44 30.97 10.35
C LEU A 120 -10.43 31.94 11.02
N PRO A 121 -9.35 31.41 11.63
CA PRO A 121 -8.33 32.25 12.24
C PRO A 121 -7.73 33.16 11.16
N ASP A 122 -7.74 34.47 11.45
CA ASP A 122 -6.99 35.45 10.66
C ASP A 122 -5.51 35.21 10.93
N ASP A 123 -4.76 34.83 9.89
CA ASP A 123 -3.30 34.67 9.96
C ASP A 123 -2.59 36.02 9.73
N ASP A 124 -3.31 37.15 9.82
CA ASP A 124 -2.84 38.52 9.54
C ASP A 124 -3.41 39.58 10.52
N ALA A 125 -3.55 39.27 11.81
CA ALA A 125 -3.88 40.29 12.82
C ALA A 125 -2.63 40.73 13.58
N GLU A 126 -2.03 41.83 13.11
CA GLU A 126 -1.24 42.73 13.95
C GLU A 126 -2.04 43.15 15.19
N ALA A 127 -1.33 43.27 16.31
CA ALA A 127 -1.87 43.69 17.59
C ALA A 127 -2.56 45.05 17.50
N VAL A 128 -3.83 45.12 17.94
CA VAL A 128 -4.48 46.37 18.30
C VAL A 128 -5.00 46.25 19.72
N GLU A 129 -4.44 47.07 20.60
CA GLU A 129 -4.91 47.33 21.95
C GLU A 129 -6.30 47.98 21.92
N ALA A 130 -7.18 47.57 22.85
CA ALA A 130 -8.26 48.42 23.35
C ALA A 130 -8.79 47.91 24.72
N SER A 131 -8.36 48.61 25.79
CA SER A 131 -9.15 49.14 26.93
C SER A 131 -10.24 48.30 27.64
N ALA A 132 -9.89 47.78 28.83
CA ALA A 132 -10.51 47.81 30.19
C ALA A 132 -12.06 47.98 30.42
N PRO A 133 -12.68 47.59 31.58
CA PRO A 133 -12.10 47.46 32.94
C PRO A 133 -12.70 46.29 33.82
N PRO A 134 -12.62 46.27 35.17
CA PRO A 134 -11.67 45.48 35.97
C PRO A 134 -12.33 44.43 36.90
N GLN A 135 -11.69 43.29 37.17
CA GLN A 135 -11.98 42.51 38.39
C GLN A 135 -10.81 41.60 38.79
N ALA A 136 -10.24 41.94 39.94
CA ALA A 136 -9.47 41.14 40.89
C ALA A 136 -9.11 39.69 40.51
N ASP A 137 -7.89 39.46 40.00
CA ASP A 137 -7.05 38.30 40.36
C ASP A 137 -5.59 38.42 39.84
N ASP A 138 -4.93 39.57 40.09
CA ASP A 138 -3.59 39.88 39.54
C ASP A 138 -2.49 38.89 39.98
N GLY A 139 -2.70 38.09 41.02
CA GLY A 139 -1.76 37.05 41.45
C GLY A 139 -1.86 35.77 40.63
N ALA A 140 -3.07 35.24 40.43
CA ALA A 140 -3.27 33.96 39.76
C ALA A 140 -3.05 34.06 38.25
N ALA A 141 -3.51 35.14 37.62
CA ALA A 141 -3.31 35.36 36.19
C ALA A 141 -1.83 35.54 35.83
N ALA A 142 -1.06 36.22 36.68
CA ALA A 142 0.39 36.36 36.51
C ALA A 142 1.12 35.02 36.70
N ALA A 143 0.73 34.21 37.69
CA ALA A 143 1.29 32.87 37.91
C ALA A 143 1.01 31.92 36.73
N LEU A 144 -0.20 31.94 36.18
CA LEU A 144 -0.56 31.14 35.01
C LEU A 144 0.18 31.60 33.75
N LYS A 145 0.37 32.90 33.56
CA LYS A 145 1.19 33.44 32.45
C LYS A 145 2.64 32.98 32.55
N GLN A 146 3.21 32.94 33.76
CA GLN A 146 4.55 32.43 34.00
C GLN A 146 4.67 30.92 33.73
N ARG A 147 3.65 30.13 34.12
CA ARG A 147 3.58 28.69 33.82
C ARG A 147 3.46 28.40 32.32
N ILE A 148 2.68 29.19 31.58
CA ILE A 148 2.60 29.09 30.11
C ILE A 148 3.96 29.39 29.47
N ALA A 149 4.66 30.43 29.94
CA ALA A 149 5.99 30.76 29.44
C ALA A 149 7.02 29.66 29.76
N ALA A 150 6.97 29.09 30.96
CA ALA A 150 7.82 27.96 31.37
C ALA A 150 7.55 26.71 30.54
N ALA A 151 6.27 26.37 30.31
CA ALA A 151 5.85 25.28 29.43
C ALA A 151 6.32 25.48 27.98
N ALA A 152 6.21 26.70 27.44
CA ALA A 152 6.72 27.03 26.11
C ALA A 152 8.25 26.89 26.02
N GLY A 153 8.97 27.34 27.05
CA GLY A 153 10.41 27.15 27.18
C GLY A 153 10.79 25.67 27.22
N ALA A 154 10.08 24.87 28.02
CA ALA A 154 10.31 23.43 28.14
C ALA A 154 10.01 22.67 26.83
N VAL A 155 8.94 23.03 26.10
CA VAL A 155 8.66 22.48 24.77
C VAL A 155 9.76 22.82 23.77
N LYS A 156 10.29 24.05 23.82
CA LYS A 156 11.42 24.46 22.98
C LYS A 156 12.71 23.71 23.35
N ALA A 157 12.93 23.45 24.64
CA ALA A 157 14.09 22.73 25.15
C ALA A 157 14.10 21.22 24.82
N LEU A 158 12.95 20.63 24.45
CA LEU A 158 12.87 19.22 24.01
C LEU A 158 13.63 18.96 22.69
N GLY A 159 13.88 19.98 21.87
CA GLY A 159 14.65 19.84 20.62
C GLY A 159 14.01 18.94 19.55
N ASN A 160 12.76 18.50 19.73
CA ASN A 160 12.03 17.66 18.78
C ASN A 160 10.91 18.48 18.08
N PRO A 161 11.04 18.79 16.78
CA PRO A 161 10.09 19.65 16.06
C PRO A 161 8.70 19.03 15.88
N GLU A 162 8.57 17.70 15.87
CA GLU A 162 7.27 17.03 15.71
C GLU A 162 6.46 17.06 17.01
N LEU A 163 7.12 16.82 18.16
CA LEU A 163 6.50 16.96 19.48
C LEU A 163 6.20 18.42 19.82
N ALA A 164 7.09 19.34 19.42
CA ALA A 164 6.82 20.77 19.53
C ALA A 164 5.59 21.19 18.72
N GLY A 165 5.40 20.63 17.51
CA GLY A 165 4.20 20.86 16.70
C GLY A 165 2.90 20.34 17.32
N LYS A 166 2.96 19.27 18.13
CA LYS A 166 1.81 18.69 18.84
C LYS A 166 1.50 19.40 20.17
N LEU A 167 2.51 19.92 20.86
CA LEU A 167 2.36 20.61 22.15
C LEU A 167 2.15 22.13 22.02
N ALA A 168 2.58 22.75 20.92
CA ALA A 168 2.31 24.15 20.61
C ALA A 168 0.81 24.54 20.60
N PRO A 169 -0.13 23.76 20.01
CA PRO A 169 -1.54 24.07 20.07
C PRO A 169 -2.11 23.99 21.50
N GLU A 170 -1.58 23.12 22.34
CA GLU A 170 -1.99 23.01 23.75
C GLU A 170 -1.53 24.24 24.56
N ILE A 171 -0.31 24.72 24.36
CA ILE A 171 0.17 25.99 24.95
C ILE A 171 -0.70 27.17 24.48
N LYS A 172 -1.03 27.22 23.18
CA LYS A 172 -1.88 28.27 22.61
C LYS A 172 -3.31 28.20 23.16
N ALA A 173 -3.84 26.99 23.40
CA ALA A 173 -5.14 26.79 24.02
C ALA A 173 -5.15 27.25 25.48
N SER A 174 -4.11 26.94 26.27
CA SER A 174 -3.98 27.46 27.64
C SER A 174 -3.85 28.98 27.68
N ALA A 175 -3.09 29.59 26.75
CA ALA A 175 -3.02 31.04 26.62
C ALA A 175 -4.36 31.68 26.23
N LYS A 176 -5.16 30.99 25.41
CA LYS A 176 -6.51 31.44 25.04
C LYS A 176 -7.48 31.38 26.23
N LEU A 177 -7.43 30.31 27.03
CA LEU A 177 -8.25 30.17 28.24
C LEU A 177 -7.91 31.25 29.28
N LEU A 178 -6.61 31.56 29.44
CA LEU A 178 -6.16 32.68 30.28
C LEU A 178 -6.71 34.04 29.78
N GLY A 179 -6.72 34.28 28.46
CA GLY A 179 -7.30 35.50 27.87
C GLY A 179 -8.84 35.57 27.96
N GLN A 180 -9.51 34.44 28.22
CA GLN A 180 -10.96 34.35 28.42
C GLN A 180 -11.37 34.45 29.90
N GLY A 181 -10.41 34.57 30.83
CA GLY A 181 -10.67 34.61 32.27
C GLY A 181 -10.97 33.24 32.90
N ASP A 182 -10.79 32.13 32.17
CA ASP A 182 -10.97 30.77 32.70
C ASP A 182 -9.67 30.28 33.36
N HIS A 183 -9.46 30.72 34.61
CA HIS A 183 -8.24 30.45 35.37
C HIS A 183 -8.13 28.97 35.77
N ASP A 184 -9.25 28.34 36.14
CA ASP A 184 -9.30 26.92 36.55
C ASP A 184 -9.09 25.98 35.37
N GLY A 185 -9.71 26.26 34.23
CA GLY A 185 -9.52 25.51 32.98
C GLY A 185 -8.09 25.65 32.45
N CYS A 186 -7.49 26.84 32.58
CA CYS A 186 -6.09 27.07 32.25
C CYS A 186 -5.14 26.27 33.16
N ALA A 187 -5.35 26.30 34.48
CA ALA A 187 -4.54 25.57 35.46
C ALA A 187 -4.57 24.06 35.22
N ALA A 188 -5.76 23.46 35.09
CA ALA A 188 -5.90 22.02 34.87
C ALA A 188 -5.27 21.55 33.55
N ARG A 189 -5.29 22.40 32.52
CA ARG A 189 -4.65 22.10 31.22
C ARG A 189 -3.12 22.21 31.31
N LEU A 190 -2.62 23.21 32.03
CA LEU A 190 -1.19 23.34 32.33
C LEU A 190 -0.67 22.17 33.17
N ASP A 191 -1.40 21.71 34.17
CA ASP A 191 -1.01 20.53 34.97
C ASP A 191 -0.84 19.28 34.09
N ARG A 192 -1.79 19.04 33.17
CA ARG A 192 -1.68 17.93 32.21
C ARG A 192 -0.49 18.07 31.26
N LEU A 193 -0.21 19.30 30.82
CA LEU A 193 0.89 19.59 29.91
C LEU A 193 2.24 19.45 30.62
N GLU A 194 2.37 19.94 31.85
CA GLU A 194 3.56 19.79 32.68
C GLU A 194 3.81 18.32 33.04
N ALA A 195 2.77 17.55 33.37
CA ALA A 195 2.89 16.11 33.61
C ALA A 195 3.34 15.35 32.34
N ALA A 196 2.82 15.72 31.16
CA ALA A 196 3.26 15.15 29.88
C ALA A 196 4.72 15.52 29.56
N LEU A 197 5.12 16.77 29.81
CA LEU A 197 6.50 17.23 29.66
C LEU A 197 7.46 16.51 30.61
N ALA A 198 7.09 16.34 31.89
CA ALA A 198 7.87 15.61 32.87
C ALA A 198 8.07 14.14 32.45
N LYS A 199 7.02 13.50 31.92
CA LYS A 199 7.11 12.12 31.40
C LYS A 199 8.00 12.01 30.16
N LEU A 200 8.03 13.04 29.30
CA LEU A 200 8.90 13.10 28.12
C LEU A 200 10.36 13.41 28.49
N GLN A 201 10.61 14.23 29.50
CA GLN A 201 11.95 14.51 30.02
C GLN A 201 12.54 13.34 30.82
N ALA A 202 11.68 12.54 31.46
CA ALA A 202 12.06 11.31 32.15
C ALA A 202 12.37 10.15 31.18
N GLN A 203 12.02 10.26 29.89
CA GLN A 203 12.53 9.32 28.89
C GLN A 203 14.01 9.62 28.60
N PRO A 204 14.90 8.62 28.65
CA PRO A 204 16.32 8.83 28.44
C PRO A 204 16.54 9.45 27.05
N LYS A 205 17.10 10.67 27.05
CA LYS A 205 17.46 11.43 25.85
C LYS A 205 18.29 10.53 24.94
N PRO A 206 17.81 10.14 23.74
CA PRO A 206 18.59 9.34 22.83
C PRO A 206 19.84 10.13 22.46
N ALA A 207 21.01 9.55 22.68
CA ALA A 207 22.29 10.17 22.39
C ALA A 207 22.32 10.63 20.91
N PRO A 208 23.06 11.70 20.55
CA PRO A 208 23.14 12.20 19.17
C PRO A 208 23.51 11.10 18.14
N ALA A 209 24.24 10.06 18.55
CA ALA A 209 24.51 8.88 17.74
C ALA A 209 23.25 8.06 17.36
N GLN A 210 22.24 7.99 18.23
CA GLN A 210 20.98 7.28 17.99
C GLN A 210 20.08 8.04 17.00
N SER A 211 20.15 9.38 17.00
CA SER A 211 19.44 10.23 16.03
C SER A 211 19.95 10.00 14.60
N GLU A 212 21.28 9.97 14.41
CA GLU A 212 21.85 9.64 13.10
C GLU A 212 21.53 8.21 12.66
N GLN A 213 21.56 7.26 13.61
CA GLN A 213 21.29 5.86 13.31
C GLN A 213 19.83 5.63 12.91
N ALA A 214 18.88 6.30 13.56
CA ALA A 214 17.47 6.31 13.19
C ALA A 214 17.25 6.87 11.78
N ALA A 215 17.92 7.99 11.44
CA ALA A 215 17.86 8.60 10.12
C ALA A 215 18.42 7.67 9.02
N LYS A 216 19.55 7.01 9.30
CA LYS A 216 20.16 6.02 8.39
C LYS A 216 19.23 4.83 8.15
N LEU A 217 18.65 4.25 9.21
CA LEU A 217 17.72 3.12 9.09
C LEU A 217 16.43 3.50 8.36
N SER A 218 15.90 4.71 8.61
CA SER A 218 14.72 5.22 7.90
C SER A 218 14.97 5.37 6.40
N LYS A 219 16.14 5.91 6.01
CA LYS A 219 16.53 6.04 4.60
C LYS A 219 16.66 4.68 3.91
N LEU A 220 17.24 3.70 4.58
CA LEU A 220 17.36 2.34 4.05
C LEU A 220 16.00 1.65 3.92
N LEU A 221 15.12 1.79 4.91
CA LEU A 221 13.76 1.24 4.83
C LEU A 221 12.97 1.84 3.67
N ALA A 222 13.09 3.15 3.42
CA ALA A 222 12.46 3.80 2.27
C ALA A 222 12.97 3.25 0.93
N ALA A 223 14.27 2.97 0.82
CA ALA A 223 14.85 2.34 -0.36
C ALA A 223 14.33 0.91 -0.58
N GLN A 224 14.24 0.10 0.48
CA GLN A 224 13.67 -1.25 0.37
C GLN A 224 12.17 -1.22 0.05
N ALA A 225 11.41 -0.30 0.64
CA ALA A 225 10.00 -0.10 0.32
C ALA A 225 9.76 0.27 -1.15
N ALA A 226 10.70 0.98 -1.79
CA ALA A 226 10.65 1.24 -3.23
C ALA A 226 10.87 -0.03 -4.06
N ARG A 227 11.82 -0.90 -3.66
CA ARG A 227 12.05 -2.21 -4.30
C ARG A 227 10.86 -3.16 -4.15
N ILE A 228 10.20 -3.16 -3.00
CA ILE A 228 8.99 -3.99 -2.79
C ILE A 228 7.87 -3.61 -3.76
N LYS A 229 7.72 -2.31 -4.08
CA LYS A 229 6.71 -1.85 -5.05
C LYS A 229 6.97 -2.29 -6.49
N THR A 230 8.19 -2.72 -6.82
CA THR A 230 8.53 -3.25 -8.13
C THR A 230 8.35 -4.76 -8.25
N LEU A 231 7.98 -5.44 -7.15
CA LEU A 231 7.72 -6.88 -7.13
C LEU A 231 6.24 -7.19 -7.46
N PRO A 232 5.93 -8.40 -7.95
CA PRO A 232 4.56 -8.87 -8.10
C PRO A 232 3.78 -8.83 -6.79
N PRO A 233 2.45 -8.58 -6.82
CA PRO A 233 1.64 -8.36 -5.61
C PRO A 233 1.69 -9.53 -4.62
N GLU A 234 1.80 -10.77 -5.09
CA GLU A 234 1.89 -11.96 -4.24
C GLU A 234 3.19 -12.02 -3.41
N GLN A 235 4.30 -11.55 -3.97
CA GLN A 235 5.59 -11.48 -3.28
C GLN A 235 5.72 -10.19 -2.45
N ALA A 236 5.08 -9.11 -2.92
CA ALA A 236 5.14 -7.80 -2.28
C ALA A 236 4.34 -7.72 -0.98
N ALA A 237 3.21 -8.44 -0.85
CA ALA A 237 2.34 -8.39 0.33
C ALA A 237 3.03 -8.72 1.67
N PRO A 238 3.71 -9.89 1.84
CA PRO A 238 4.39 -10.22 3.09
C PRO A 238 5.57 -9.28 3.39
N LEU A 239 6.32 -8.88 2.36
CA LEU A 239 7.45 -7.95 2.50
C LEU A 239 6.98 -6.54 2.88
N ALA A 240 5.83 -6.10 2.38
CA ALA A 240 5.23 -4.81 2.71
C ALA A 240 4.74 -4.76 4.16
N GLU A 241 4.19 -5.87 4.68
CA GLU A 241 3.81 -5.98 6.09
C GLU A 241 5.04 -5.91 7.00
N GLN A 242 6.09 -6.65 6.65
CA GLN A 242 7.37 -6.61 7.38
C GLN A 242 8.00 -5.21 7.37
N ALA A 243 7.96 -4.50 6.23
CA ALA A 243 8.40 -3.11 6.13
C ALA A 243 7.59 -2.16 7.02
N ARG A 244 6.26 -2.38 7.16
CA ARG A 244 5.41 -1.59 8.07
C ARG A 244 5.75 -1.85 9.54
N ALA A 245 6.02 -3.10 9.91
CA ALA A 245 6.44 -3.45 11.27
C ALA A 245 7.76 -2.77 11.64
N ILE A 246 8.75 -2.79 10.74
CA ILE A 246 10.04 -2.10 10.94
C ILE A 246 9.84 -0.57 11.07
N ALA A 247 8.95 0.02 10.26
CA ALA A 247 8.61 1.43 10.37
C ALA A 247 7.98 1.78 11.74
N ALA A 248 7.16 0.88 12.29
CA ALA A 248 6.60 1.04 13.64
C ALA A 248 7.69 0.96 14.72
N SER A 249 8.62 0.01 14.62
CA SER A 249 9.77 -0.10 15.54
C SER A 249 10.68 1.13 15.51
N LEU A 250 10.90 1.73 14.33
CA LEU A 250 11.64 3.00 14.21
C LEU A 250 10.92 4.16 14.90
N LYS A 251 9.60 4.26 14.75
CA LYS A 251 8.79 5.27 15.44
C LYS A 251 8.76 5.09 16.95
N ALA A 252 8.84 3.83 17.42
CA ALA A 252 8.90 3.49 18.83
C ALA A 252 10.29 3.66 19.46
N GLY A 253 11.32 4.06 18.67
CA GLY A 253 12.69 4.20 19.16
C GLY A 253 13.43 2.88 19.39
N ALA A 254 12.85 1.74 18.97
CA ALA A 254 13.44 0.41 19.09
C ALA A 254 14.47 0.17 17.96
N LEU A 255 15.59 0.92 18.00
CA LEU A 255 16.63 0.89 16.97
C LEU A 255 17.26 -0.50 16.73
N PRO A 256 17.55 -1.33 17.76
CA PRO A 256 18.10 -2.66 17.54
C PRO A 256 17.12 -3.58 16.76
N ALA A 257 15.85 -3.61 17.19
CA ALA A 257 14.81 -4.39 16.52
C ALA A 257 14.57 -3.92 15.08
N ALA A 258 14.61 -2.60 14.84
CA ALA A 258 14.51 -2.04 13.51
C ALA A 258 15.70 -2.41 12.62
N ALA A 259 16.92 -2.42 13.16
CA ALA A 259 18.12 -2.79 12.42
C ALA A 259 18.11 -4.28 12.05
N GLU A 260 17.71 -5.17 12.97
CA GLU A 260 17.57 -6.61 12.69
C GLU A 260 16.47 -6.88 11.67
N GLY A 261 15.30 -6.26 11.84
CA GLY A 261 14.19 -6.40 10.89
C GLY A 261 14.57 -5.92 9.50
N LEU A 262 15.29 -4.79 9.39
CA LEU A 262 15.79 -4.28 8.11
C LEU A 262 16.81 -5.23 7.47
N LYS A 263 17.72 -5.83 8.25
CA LYS A 263 18.68 -6.83 7.75
C LYS A 263 17.97 -8.07 7.21
N ALA A 264 16.92 -8.53 7.90
CA ALA A 264 16.08 -9.63 7.43
C ALA A 264 15.33 -9.28 6.13
N LEU A 265 14.78 -8.06 6.05
CA LEU A 265 14.09 -7.58 4.85
C LEU A 265 15.02 -7.49 3.63
N ILE A 266 16.25 -6.97 3.82
CA ILE A 266 17.26 -6.90 2.76
C ILE A 266 17.62 -8.31 2.30
N LYS A 267 17.85 -9.25 3.24
CA LYS A 267 18.12 -10.65 2.90
C LYS A 267 16.98 -11.29 2.12
N ALA A 268 15.73 -10.99 2.44
CA ALA A 268 14.57 -11.51 1.71
C ALA A 268 14.42 -10.89 0.30
N LEU A 269 14.84 -9.64 0.12
CA LEU A 269 14.82 -8.94 -1.18
C LEU A 269 16.01 -9.29 -2.09
N ASP A 270 17.15 -9.65 -1.50
CA ASP A 270 18.37 -10.04 -2.21
C ASP A 270 18.52 -11.56 -2.32
N ALA A 271 17.70 -12.33 -1.60
CA ALA A 271 17.50 -13.73 -1.94
C ALA A 271 17.08 -13.75 -3.42
N PRO A 272 17.75 -14.56 -4.27
CA PRO A 272 17.28 -14.74 -5.63
C PRO A 272 15.80 -15.04 -5.52
N ALA A 273 14.99 -14.30 -6.28
CA ALA A 273 13.58 -14.60 -6.40
C ALA A 273 13.52 -16.05 -6.85
N GLU A 274 13.38 -16.95 -5.87
CA GLU A 274 12.95 -18.30 -6.06
C GLU A 274 11.54 -18.09 -6.54
N ALA A 275 11.47 -17.90 -7.84
CA ALA A 275 10.27 -17.56 -8.54
C ALA A 275 9.34 -18.70 -8.19
N ALA A 276 8.36 -18.41 -7.35
CA ALA A 276 7.01 -18.82 -7.66
C ALA A 276 6.64 -18.21 -9.02
N ALA A 277 7.30 -18.68 -10.09
CA ALA A 277 6.54 -19.05 -11.27
C ALA A 277 5.44 -19.99 -10.76
N PRO A 278 4.28 -20.08 -11.44
CA PRO A 278 3.44 -21.24 -11.23
C PRO A 278 4.34 -22.46 -11.48
N GLN A 279 4.90 -23.04 -10.41
CA GLN A 279 5.63 -24.29 -10.46
C GLN A 279 4.54 -25.26 -10.83
N ALA A 280 4.49 -25.60 -12.12
CA ALA A 280 3.57 -26.60 -12.63
C ALA A 280 3.61 -27.77 -11.66
N ASP A 281 2.47 -28.11 -11.06
CA ASP A 281 2.43 -29.11 -10.01
C ASP A 281 3.00 -30.41 -10.61
N PRO A 282 4.08 -31.00 -10.04
CA PRO A 282 4.62 -32.27 -10.51
C PRO A 282 3.54 -33.35 -10.70
N MET A 283 2.46 -33.28 -9.91
CA MET A 283 1.30 -34.15 -10.04
C MET A 283 0.48 -33.90 -11.31
N GLU A 284 0.25 -32.64 -11.68
CA GLU A 284 -0.47 -32.29 -12.91
C GLU A 284 0.32 -32.68 -14.16
N ILE A 285 1.64 -32.44 -14.15
CA ILE A 285 2.55 -32.87 -15.23
C ILE A 285 2.47 -34.38 -15.44
N TRP A 286 2.53 -35.15 -14.34
CA TRP A 286 2.44 -36.60 -14.40
C TRP A 286 1.07 -37.08 -14.89
N GLN A 287 -0.01 -36.51 -14.36
CA GLN A 287 -1.37 -36.89 -14.76
C GLN A 287 -1.63 -36.64 -16.24
N ALA A 288 -1.25 -35.47 -16.76
CA ALA A 288 -1.41 -35.15 -18.19
C ALA A 288 -0.66 -36.15 -19.09
N ALA A 289 0.61 -36.43 -18.78
CA ALA A 289 1.40 -37.39 -19.56
C ALA A 289 0.85 -38.83 -19.44
N LYS A 290 0.32 -39.19 -18.27
CA LYS A 290 -0.31 -40.49 -18.06
C LYS A 290 -1.61 -40.62 -18.86
N GLU A 291 -2.46 -39.61 -18.88
CA GLU A 291 -3.72 -39.63 -19.63
C GLU A 291 -3.47 -39.79 -21.14
N ASP A 292 -2.44 -39.13 -21.67
CA ASP A 292 -2.02 -39.28 -23.07
C ASP A 292 -1.59 -40.72 -23.38
N VAL A 293 -0.78 -41.33 -22.50
CA VAL A 293 -0.36 -42.73 -22.66
C VAL A 293 -1.53 -43.70 -22.50
N ASP A 294 -2.36 -43.51 -21.47
CA ASP A 294 -3.50 -44.39 -21.18
C ASP A 294 -4.48 -44.41 -22.38
N ARG A 295 -4.67 -43.28 -23.07
CA ARG A 295 -5.48 -43.23 -24.31
C ARG A 295 -4.91 -44.08 -25.44
N GLY A 296 -3.59 -44.03 -25.63
CA GLY A 296 -2.91 -44.87 -26.62
C GLY A 296 -3.00 -46.35 -26.24
N VAL A 297 -2.80 -46.68 -24.96
CA VAL A 297 -2.93 -48.05 -24.44
C VAL A 297 -4.35 -48.58 -24.62
N SER A 298 -5.39 -47.80 -24.33
CA SER A 298 -6.79 -48.20 -24.58
C SER A 298 -7.04 -48.51 -26.04
N SER A 299 -6.50 -47.71 -26.95
CA SER A 299 -6.62 -47.96 -28.40
C SER A 299 -5.97 -49.29 -28.81
N LEU A 300 -4.83 -49.63 -28.20
CA LEU A 300 -4.16 -50.92 -28.42
C LEU A 300 -4.94 -52.08 -27.80
N GLN A 301 -5.49 -51.92 -26.60
CA GLN A 301 -6.34 -52.92 -25.95
C GLN A 301 -7.56 -53.26 -26.81
N ASP A 302 -8.19 -52.26 -27.43
CA ASP A 302 -9.33 -52.47 -28.32
C ASP A 302 -8.91 -53.24 -29.59
N ALA A 303 -7.77 -52.87 -30.19
CA ALA A 303 -7.21 -53.59 -31.34
C ALA A 303 -6.86 -55.05 -31.01
N LEU A 304 -6.34 -55.32 -29.81
CA LEU A 304 -6.05 -56.68 -29.32
C LEU A 304 -7.33 -57.51 -29.15
N ARG A 305 -8.39 -56.92 -28.56
CA ARG A 305 -9.68 -57.60 -28.38
C ARG A 305 -10.37 -57.90 -29.70
N ALA A 306 -10.24 -57.01 -30.69
CA ALA A 306 -10.82 -57.18 -32.02
C ALA A 306 -10.30 -58.44 -32.76
N GLN A 307 -9.14 -58.98 -32.37
CA GLN A 307 -8.60 -60.23 -32.94
C GLN A 307 -9.33 -61.49 -32.47
N ASN A 308 -10.24 -61.38 -31.49
CA ASN A 308 -11.03 -62.50 -30.94
C ASN A 308 -10.17 -63.70 -30.45
N HIS A 309 -8.93 -63.45 -30.02
CA HIS A 309 -8.04 -64.48 -29.49
C HIS A 309 -7.97 -64.41 -27.95
N PRO A 310 -8.19 -65.53 -27.23
CA PRO A 310 -8.33 -65.51 -25.77
C PRO A 310 -7.08 -64.98 -25.04
N VAL A 311 -5.88 -65.26 -25.56
CA VAL A 311 -4.62 -64.74 -24.98
C VAL A 311 -4.46 -63.24 -25.22
N LEU A 312 -4.91 -62.70 -26.36
CA LEU A 312 -4.80 -61.27 -26.65
C LEU A 312 -5.78 -60.46 -25.79
N ALA A 313 -6.95 -61.03 -25.48
CA ALA A 313 -7.87 -60.45 -24.51
C ALA A 313 -7.25 -60.38 -23.11
N GLN A 314 -6.59 -61.45 -22.65
CA GLN A 314 -5.88 -61.45 -21.36
C GLN A 314 -4.76 -60.40 -21.29
N ILE A 315 -4.00 -60.22 -22.38
CA ILE A 315 -2.98 -59.17 -22.49
C ILE A 315 -3.62 -57.78 -22.45
N ALA A 316 -4.74 -57.59 -23.17
CA ALA A 316 -5.49 -56.34 -23.15
C ALA A 316 -6.01 -56.01 -21.74
N ASP A 317 -6.41 -57.01 -20.95
CA ASP A 317 -6.97 -56.80 -19.61
C ASP A 317 -5.93 -56.49 -18.53
N ALA A 318 -4.65 -56.85 -18.74
CA ALA A 318 -3.56 -56.53 -17.81
C ALA A 318 -3.28 -55.01 -17.71
N GLY A 319 -3.44 -54.29 -18.83
CA GLY A 319 -3.26 -52.83 -18.92
C GLY A 319 -1.88 -52.30 -18.52
N LEU A 320 -1.73 -50.98 -18.49
CA LEU A 320 -0.46 -50.33 -18.14
C LEU A 320 -0.07 -50.56 -16.66
N ALA A 321 -1.07 -50.70 -15.78
CA ALA A 321 -0.84 -50.97 -14.37
C ALA A 321 -0.17 -52.35 -14.15
N GLY A 322 -0.53 -53.36 -14.94
CA GLY A 322 0.12 -54.66 -14.91
C GLY A 322 1.56 -54.65 -15.43
N VAL A 323 1.88 -53.74 -16.36
CA VAL A 323 3.21 -53.64 -16.99
C VAL A 323 4.20 -52.84 -16.14
N THR A 324 3.74 -51.88 -15.33
CA THR A 324 4.65 -50.95 -14.61
C THR A 324 5.27 -51.50 -13.32
N GLU A 325 5.03 -52.77 -12.95
CA GLU A 325 5.61 -53.47 -11.79
C GLU A 325 5.59 -52.67 -10.46
N GLY A 326 4.57 -51.84 -10.24
CA GLY A 326 4.47 -51.00 -9.03
C GLY A 326 5.30 -49.71 -9.04
N ASN A 327 6.10 -49.46 -10.08
CA ASN A 327 6.83 -48.20 -10.26
C ASN A 327 5.87 -47.00 -10.29
N GLN A 328 4.68 -47.16 -10.88
CA GLN A 328 3.65 -46.11 -10.89
C GLN A 328 3.16 -45.78 -9.47
N THR A 329 2.90 -46.79 -8.64
CA THR A 329 2.45 -46.60 -7.25
C THR A 329 3.53 -45.93 -6.41
N ALA A 330 4.79 -46.35 -6.58
CA ALA A 330 5.93 -45.77 -5.87
C ALA A 330 6.16 -44.30 -6.25
N LEU A 331 6.05 -43.97 -7.54
CA LEU A 331 6.15 -42.60 -8.04
C LEU A 331 5.03 -41.71 -7.48
N MET A 332 3.77 -42.19 -7.53
CA MET A 332 2.63 -41.45 -6.99
C MET A 332 2.78 -41.19 -5.49
N LYS A 333 3.24 -42.19 -4.72
CA LYS A 333 3.53 -42.01 -3.29
C LYS A 333 4.55 -40.90 -3.06
N ALA A 334 5.68 -40.92 -3.78
CA ALA A 334 6.72 -39.91 -3.64
C ALA A 334 6.23 -38.50 -4.03
N LEU A 335 5.35 -38.40 -5.03
CA LEU A 335 4.71 -37.13 -5.41
C LEU A 335 3.83 -36.57 -4.28
N PHE A 336 3.00 -37.41 -3.66
CA PHE A 336 2.16 -37.01 -2.53
C PHE A 336 2.99 -36.60 -1.30
N GLU A 337 4.05 -37.36 -1.00
CA GLU A 337 4.97 -37.03 0.10
C GLU A 337 5.67 -35.70 -0.14
N MET A 338 6.16 -35.44 -1.36
CA MET A 338 6.79 -34.16 -1.69
C MET A 338 5.80 -32.98 -1.64
N LYS A 339 4.57 -33.18 -2.12
CA LYS A 339 3.51 -32.16 -2.11
C LYS A 339 3.06 -31.79 -0.69
N SER A 340 3.05 -32.76 0.22
CA SER A 340 2.60 -32.54 1.61
C SER A 340 3.71 -32.08 2.55
N ALA A 341 4.98 -32.32 2.21
CA ALA A 341 6.12 -31.97 3.04
C ALA A 341 6.49 -30.47 2.98
N THR A 342 7.02 -29.95 4.08
CA THR A 342 7.49 -28.56 4.20
C THR A 342 8.88 -28.51 4.86
N GLY A 343 9.62 -27.41 4.67
CA GLY A 343 10.95 -27.22 5.27
C GLY A 343 11.93 -28.33 4.88
N ASP A 344 12.72 -28.81 5.84
CA ASP A 344 13.72 -29.87 5.60
C ASP A 344 13.08 -31.22 5.20
N ALA A 345 11.85 -31.49 5.63
CA ALA A 345 11.12 -32.68 5.19
C ALA A 345 10.81 -32.65 3.68
N ARG A 346 10.63 -31.44 3.11
CA ARG A 346 10.39 -31.27 1.67
C ARG A 346 11.62 -31.64 0.85
N LYS A 347 12.82 -31.29 1.31
CA LYS A 347 14.09 -31.67 0.66
C LYS A 347 14.29 -33.19 0.66
N ALA A 348 14.00 -33.85 1.79
CA ALA A 348 14.08 -35.31 1.88
C ALA A 348 13.05 -35.99 0.94
N ALA A 349 11.82 -35.48 0.90
CA ALA A 349 10.78 -35.99 0.01
C ALA A 349 11.12 -35.73 -1.48
N ALA A 350 11.74 -34.60 -1.81
CA ALA A 350 12.22 -34.29 -3.15
C ALA A 350 13.35 -35.25 -3.60
N GLN A 351 14.28 -35.58 -2.70
CA GLN A 351 15.29 -36.61 -2.98
C GLN A 351 14.68 -37.99 -3.21
N ALA A 352 13.67 -38.36 -2.41
CA ALA A 352 12.94 -39.62 -2.60
C ALA A 352 12.21 -39.64 -3.96
N LEU A 353 11.59 -38.53 -4.36
CA LEU A 353 10.97 -38.39 -5.68
C LEU A 353 12.01 -38.52 -6.81
N LEU A 354 13.17 -37.89 -6.69
CA LEU A 354 14.26 -38.03 -7.69
C LEU A 354 14.72 -39.48 -7.84
N ALA A 355 14.83 -40.23 -6.74
CA ALA A 355 15.17 -41.64 -6.78
C ALA A 355 14.10 -42.46 -7.52
N GLN A 356 12.82 -42.19 -7.28
CA GLN A 356 11.72 -42.87 -7.98
C GLN A 356 11.65 -42.49 -9.46
N ILE A 357 11.90 -41.22 -9.80
CA ILE A 357 11.99 -40.78 -11.19
C ILE A 357 13.12 -41.52 -11.91
N ALA A 358 14.30 -41.65 -11.29
CA ALA A 358 15.42 -42.38 -11.88
C ALA A 358 15.11 -43.88 -12.09
N ALA A 359 14.45 -44.52 -11.12
CA ALA A 359 13.96 -45.89 -11.25
C ALA A 359 12.96 -46.02 -12.42
N TYR A 360 11.99 -45.11 -12.51
CA TYR A 360 10.98 -45.13 -13.57
C TYR A 360 11.60 -44.89 -14.95
N LEU A 361 12.53 -43.94 -15.08
CA LEU A 361 13.25 -43.69 -16.33
C LEU A 361 14.09 -44.90 -16.76
N LYS A 362 14.71 -45.60 -15.81
CA LYS A 362 15.44 -46.84 -16.09
C LYS A 362 14.48 -47.94 -16.58
N PHE A 363 13.35 -48.11 -15.91
CA PHE A 363 12.29 -49.03 -16.34
C PHE A 363 11.81 -48.72 -17.77
N LEU A 364 11.50 -47.46 -18.08
CA LEU A 364 11.08 -47.06 -19.43
C LEU A 364 12.11 -47.38 -20.52
N LYS A 365 13.39 -47.37 -20.17
CA LYS A 365 14.49 -47.63 -21.10
C LYS A 365 14.74 -49.12 -21.28
N ASP A 366 14.76 -49.88 -20.19
CA ASP A 366 15.27 -51.24 -20.14
C ASP A 366 14.17 -52.29 -20.33
N ASP A 367 12.89 -51.94 -20.14
CA ASP A 367 11.77 -52.87 -20.26
C ASP A 367 11.43 -53.17 -21.74
N PRO A 368 11.50 -54.45 -22.19
CA PRO A 368 11.24 -54.83 -23.57
C PRO A 368 9.75 -54.80 -23.93
N VAL A 369 8.84 -54.94 -22.95
CA VAL A 369 7.39 -54.90 -23.17
C VAL A 369 6.97 -53.51 -23.65
N ILE A 370 7.58 -52.46 -23.14
CA ILE A 370 7.31 -51.09 -23.60
C ILE A 370 7.66 -50.95 -25.09
N GLY A 371 8.80 -51.50 -25.53
CA GLY A 371 9.14 -51.52 -26.95
C GLY A 371 8.10 -52.25 -27.79
N MET A 372 7.60 -53.39 -27.31
CA MET A 372 6.54 -54.14 -28.00
C MET A 372 5.19 -53.40 -28.05
N VAL A 373 4.91 -52.54 -27.07
CA VAL A 373 3.70 -51.70 -27.05
C VAL A 373 3.83 -50.56 -28.06
N GLU A 374 4.97 -49.87 -28.11
CA GLU A 374 5.20 -48.77 -29.06
C GLU A 374 5.29 -49.28 -30.52
N ASP A 375 5.98 -50.40 -30.74
CA ASP A 375 6.22 -51.02 -32.05
C ASP A 375 5.37 -52.28 -32.26
N ASN A 376 4.07 -52.19 -31.99
CA ASN A 376 3.17 -53.36 -32.09
C ASN A 376 2.75 -53.68 -33.54
N PRO A 377 2.47 -54.96 -33.86
CA PRO A 377 2.09 -55.39 -35.21
C PRO A 377 0.64 -55.06 -35.60
N PHE A 378 -0.13 -54.42 -34.71
CA PHE A 378 -1.55 -54.13 -34.94
C PHE A 378 -1.79 -52.77 -35.61
N GLY A 379 -0.72 -52.05 -35.95
CA GLY A 379 -0.80 -50.75 -36.63
C GLY A 379 -1.31 -49.61 -35.75
N VAL A 380 -1.35 -49.81 -34.43
CA VAL A 380 -1.73 -48.77 -33.46
C VAL A 380 -0.46 -48.09 -32.97
N SER A 381 -0.34 -46.77 -33.12
CA SER A 381 0.79 -46.04 -32.55
C SER A 381 0.50 -45.68 -31.10
N VAL A 382 1.33 -46.16 -30.17
CA VAL A 382 1.21 -45.87 -28.73
C VAL A 382 2.52 -45.27 -28.24
N PRO A 383 2.72 -43.95 -28.30
CA PRO A 383 3.95 -43.33 -27.78
C PRO A 383 3.92 -43.34 -26.25
N VAL A 384 4.73 -44.20 -25.62
CA VAL A 384 4.82 -44.36 -24.15
C VAL A 384 6.06 -43.66 -23.61
N LYS A 385 7.24 -43.94 -24.18
CA LYS A 385 8.53 -43.50 -23.66
C LYS A 385 8.68 -41.99 -23.74
N ALA A 386 8.35 -41.40 -24.89
CA ALA A 386 8.54 -39.97 -25.12
C ALA A 386 7.74 -39.07 -24.15
N PRO A 387 6.39 -39.20 -24.03
CA PRO A 387 5.63 -38.35 -23.13
C PRO A 387 6.00 -38.55 -21.67
N LEU A 388 6.15 -39.79 -21.21
CA LEU A 388 6.51 -40.08 -19.81
C LEU A 388 7.93 -39.62 -19.48
N THR A 389 8.91 -39.82 -20.36
CA THR A 389 10.29 -39.34 -20.15
C THR A 389 10.34 -37.82 -20.07
N SER A 390 9.57 -37.13 -20.92
CA SER A 390 9.47 -35.66 -20.89
C SER A 390 8.91 -35.18 -19.55
N ALA A 391 7.78 -35.75 -19.11
CA ALA A 391 7.15 -35.44 -17.83
C ALA A 391 8.09 -35.69 -16.64
N LEU A 392 8.71 -36.87 -16.60
CA LEU A 392 9.64 -37.25 -15.54
C LEU A 392 10.85 -36.31 -15.44
N ARG A 393 11.36 -35.81 -16.57
CA ARG A 393 12.44 -34.82 -16.58
C ARG A 393 11.98 -33.48 -16.01
N GLN A 394 10.81 -32.99 -16.40
CA GLN A 394 10.25 -31.76 -15.85
C GLN A 394 10.01 -31.87 -14.34
N MET A 395 9.45 -32.98 -13.89
CA MET A 395 9.27 -33.27 -12.46
C MET A 395 10.60 -33.34 -11.71
N ALA A 396 11.64 -33.93 -12.31
CA ALA A 396 12.97 -33.97 -11.72
C ALA A 396 13.59 -32.58 -11.56
N ASP A 397 13.37 -31.68 -12.52
CA ASP A 397 13.88 -30.31 -12.41
C ASP A 397 13.15 -29.51 -11.33
N ILE A 398 11.85 -29.73 -11.16
CA ILE A 398 11.08 -29.18 -10.03
C ILE A 398 11.57 -29.74 -8.69
N ALA A 399 11.82 -31.06 -8.62
CA ALA A 399 12.32 -31.71 -7.40
C ALA A 399 13.72 -31.25 -7.01
N LYS A 400 14.63 -30.98 -7.97
CA LYS A 400 15.97 -30.43 -7.67
C LYS A 400 15.92 -28.99 -7.13
N ALA A 401 14.86 -28.26 -7.44
CA ALA A 401 14.67 -26.87 -7.01
C ALA A 401 13.97 -26.75 -5.64
N ALA A 402 13.57 -27.87 -5.01
CA ALA A 402 12.91 -27.92 -3.69
C ALA A 402 13.92 -28.29 -2.59
#